data_AF-A0A7C5UQX5-F1
#
_entry.id   AF-A0A7C5UQX5-F1
#
_cell.length_a   1.000
_cell.length_b   1.000
_cell.length_c   1.000
_cell.angle_alpha   90.00
_cell.angle_beta   90.00
_cell.angle_gamma   90.00
#
_symmetry.space_group_name_H-M   'P 1'
#
loop_
_entity.id
_entity.type
_entity.pdbx_description
1 polymer ?
#
loop_
_entity_poly.entity_id
_entity_poly.type
_entity_poly.pdbx_seq_one_letter_code
_entity_poly.pdbx_strand_id
1 'polypeptide(L)' 'MKGTITEQVLRAHLVEGELKPGSEIGIKIDQTLLQDATGTMACLEFETMGKSRVKTELSVIYV' A
#
# COMPACT_ATOMS: atom_id res chain seq x y z
N MET A 1 -16.67 17.64 -5.89
CA MET A 1 -15.87 16.71 -6.73
C MET A 1 -16.82 15.74 -7.40
N LYS A 2 -16.62 15.44 -8.69
CA LYS A 2 -17.42 14.44 -9.42
C LYS A 2 -16.66 13.10 -9.40
N GLY A 3 -17.38 11.99 -9.25
CA GLY A 3 -16.80 10.64 -9.16
C GLY A 3 -17.20 9.92 -7.88
N THR A 4 -17.05 8.59 -7.89
CA THR A 4 -17.32 7.72 -6.73
C THR A 4 -16.35 8.01 -5.59
N ILE A 5 -16.67 7.54 -4.37
CA ILE A 5 -15.76 7.65 -3.23
C ILE A 5 -14.42 6.97 -3.52
N THR A 6 -14.46 5.80 -4.18
CA THR A 6 -13.24 5.06 -4.58
C THR A 6 -12.34 5.91 -5.47
N GLU A 7 -12.88 6.58 -6.49
CA GLU A 7 -12.10 7.45 -7.37
C GLU A 7 -11.50 8.65 -6.64
N GLN A 8 -12.23 9.19 -5.64
CA GLN A 8 -11.73 10.28 -4.81
C GLN A 8 -10.56 9.83 -3.93
N VAL A 9 -10.67 8.64 -3.31
CA VAL A 9 -9.58 8.04 -2.51
C VAL A 9 -8.37 7.75 -3.39
N LEU A 10 -8.55 7.08 -4.54
CA LEU A 10 -7.44 6.78 -5.45
C LEU A 10 -6.75 8.05 -5.94
N ARG A 11 -7.51 9.11 -6.26
CA ARG A 11 -6.95 10.40 -6.69
C ARG A 11 -6.15 11.09 -5.60
N ALA A 12 -6.58 10.97 -4.33
CA ALA A 12 -5.86 11.56 -3.20
C ALA A 12 -4.51 10.86 -2.92
N HIS A 13 -4.33 9.61 -3.34
CA HIS A 13 -3.13 8.80 -3.08
C HIS A 13 -2.33 8.46 -4.35
N LEU A 14 -2.70 8.99 -5.51
CA LEU A 14 -2.02 8.71 -6.78
C LEU A 14 -0.62 9.33 -6.77
N VAL A 15 0.41 8.52 -7.02
CA VAL A 15 1.81 8.97 -7.14
C VAL A 15 2.36 8.84 -8.56
N GLU A 16 1.81 7.92 -9.36
CA GLU A 16 2.23 7.67 -10.74
C GLU A 16 1.07 7.13 -11.58
N GLY A 17 1.08 7.45 -12.89
CA GLY A 17 0.08 6.99 -13.85
C GLY A 17 -1.16 7.88 -13.96
N GLU A 18 -2.19 7.37 -14.63
CA GLU A 18 -3.47 8.05 -14.84
C GLU A 18 -4.63 7.14 -14.39
N LEU A 19 -5.64 7.71 -13.71
CA LEU A 19 -6.84 6.97 -13.27
C LEU A 19 -7.76 6.62 -14.46
N LYS A 20 -7.27 5.73 -15.32
CA LYS A 20 -7.97 5.18 -16.48
C LYS A 20 -8.16 3.67 -16.29
N PRO A 21 -9.38 3.13 -16.47
CA PRO A 21 -9.62 1.69 -16.35
C PRO A 21 -8.69 0.86 -17.24
N GLY A 22 -8.10 -0.19 -16.66
CA GLY A 22 -7.16 -1.08 -17.34
C GLY A 22 -5.73 -0.56 -17.44
N SER A 23 -5.43 0.63 -16.91
CA SER A 23 -4.06 1.16 -16.82
C SER A 23 -3.47 0.91 -15.42
N GLU A 24 -2.16 0.64 -15.37
CA GLU A 24 -1.42 0.54 -14.12
C GLU A 24 -1.21 1.92 -13.50
N ILE A 25 -1.26 1.99 -12.17
CA ILE A 25 -1.05 3.21 -11.39
C ILE A 25 -0.20 2.91 -10.17
N GLY A 26 0.60 3.89 -9.76
CA GLY A 26 1.26 3.89 -8.47
C GLY A 26 0.39 4.60 -7.43
N ILE A 27 0.16 3.96 -6.29
CA ILE A 27 -0.54 4.56 -5.15
C ILE A 27 0.35 4.60 -3.91
N LYS A 28 0.26 5.69 -3.14
CA LYS A 28 0.85 5.76 -1.81
C LYS A 28 0.01 4.91 -0.86
N ILE A 29 0.67 4.01 -0.14
CA ILE A 29 0.05 3.23 0.93
C ILE A 29 0.35 3.93 2.26
N ASP A 30 -0.69 4.38 2.97
CA ASP A 30 -0.48 5.05 4.25
C ASP A 30 -0.24 4.05 5.37
N GLN A 31 -0.94 2.91 5.34
CA GLN A 31 -0.88 1.90 6.39
C GLN A 31 -0.78 0.48 5.85
N THR A 32 -0.04 -0.38 6.54
CA THR A 32 -0.05 -1.83 6.31
C THR A 32 -0.48 -2.58 7.56
N LEU A 33 -1.26 -3.64 7.33
CA LEU A 33 -1.77 -4.54 8.34
C LEU A 33 -1.31 -5.96 8.01
N LEU A 34 -0.62 -6.59 8.94
CA LEU A 34 -0.10 -7.95 8.81
C LEU A 34 -0.83 -8.86 9.80
N GLN A 35 -1.19 -10.08 9.36
CA GLN A 35 -1.93 -11.05 10.17
C GLN A 35 -1.52 -12.49 9.82
N ASP A 36 -1.46 -13.35 10.85
CA ASP A 36 -1.21 -14.80 10.74
C ASP A 36 0.04 -15.12 9.88
N ALA A 37 0.06 -16.28 9.22
CA ALA A 37 1.15 -16.75 8.38
C ALA A 37 1.51 -15.78 7.23
N THR A 38 0.54 -15.02 6.69
CA THR A 38 0.79 -14.05 5.62
C THR A 38 1.65 -12.88 6.10
N GLY A 39 1.47 -12.46 7.35
CA GLY A 39 2.28 -11.42 7.96
C GLY A 39 3.74 -11.84 8.13
N THR A 40 3.95 -13.09 8.56
CA THR A 40 5.30 -13.63 8.75
C THR A 40 6.07 -13.67 7.43
N MET A 41 5.46 -14.17 6.36
CA MET A 41 6.10 -14.20 5.04
C MET A 41 6.44 -12.81 4.50
N ALA A 42 5.52 -11.85 4.64
CA ALA A 42 5.77 -10.47 4.20
C ALA A 42 6.95 -9.83 4.97
N CYS A 43 7.10 -10.12 6.27
CA CYS A 43 8.25 -9.67 7.05
C CYS A 43 9.57 -10.28 6.54
N LEU A 44 9.61 -11.59 6.28
CA LEU A 44 10.82 -12.27 5.75
C LEU A 44 11.24 -11.74 4.39
N GLU A 45 10.27 -11.47 3.51
CA GLU A 45 10.53 -10.83 2.21
C GLU A 45 11.07 -9.41 2.41
N PHE A 46 10.47 -8.62 3.30
CA PHE A 46 10.93 -7.26 3.60
C PHE A 46 12.36 -7.24 4.16
N GLU A 47 12.72 -8.18 5.04
CA GLU A 47 14.09 -8.33 5.56
C GLU A 47 15.08 -8.63 4.43
N THR A 48 14.69 -9.50 3.49
CA THR A 48 15.51 -9.89 2.33
C THR A 48 15.77 -8.70 1.38
N MET A 49 14.86 -7.72 1.33
CA MET A 49 15.06 -6.48 0.56
C MET A 49 16.17 -5.57 1.12
N GLY A 50 16.72 -5.86 2.30
CA GLY A 50 17.82 -5.12 2.90
C GLY A 50 17.45 -3.69 3.31
N LYS A 51 16.17 -3.44 3.62
CA LYS A 51 15.68 -2.13 4.07
C LYS A 51 15.63 -2.10 5.60
N SER A 52 16.12 -1.01 6.19
CA SER A 52 16.17 -0.87 7.65
C SER A 52 14.82 -0.55 8.30
N ARG A 53 13.87 0.01 7.54
CA ARG A 53 12.56 0.41 8.05
C ARG A 53 11.52 0.49 6.93
N VAL A 54 10.28 0.12 7.26
CA VAL A 54 9.11 0.34 6.40
C VAL A 54 8.93 1.84 6.07
N LYS A 55 8.32 2.13 4.92
CA LYS A 55 8.09 3.50 4.44
C LYS A 55 6.66 4.01 4.61
N THR A 56 5.75 3.13 5.00
CA THR A 56 4.38 3.46 5.39
C THR A 56 4.37 4.30 6.66
N GLU A 57 3.30 5.06 6.87
CA GLU A 57 3.15 5.89 8.07
C GLU A 57 2.91 5.03 9.30
N LEU A 58 2.16 3.93 9.13
CA LEU A 58 1.91 2.94 10.18
C LEU A 58 1.98 1.53 9.61
N SER A 59 2.63 0.63 10.34
CA SER A 59 2.61 -0.81 10.07
C SER A 59 2.35 -1.55 11.36
N VAL A 60 1.32 -2.40 11.36
CA VAL A 60 0.90 -3.16 12.54
C VAL A 60 0.84 -4.64 12.20
N ILE A 61 1.33 -5.47 13.11
CA ILE A 61 1.10 -6.91 13.10
C ILE A 61 0.16 -7.26 14.25
N TYR A 62 -0.96 -7.91 13.93
CA TYR A 62 -1.84 -8.48 14.95
C TYR A 62 -1.49 -9.95 15.11
N VAL A 63 -1.08 -10.31 16.32
CA VAL A 63 -0.73 -11.67 16.75
C VAL A 63 -1.89 -12.27 17.52
#